data_AF-A0A453IZ35-F1
#
_entry.id   AF-A0A453IZ35-F1
#
_cell.length_a   1.000
_cell.length_b   1.000
_cell.length_c   1.000
_cell.angle_alpha   90.00
_cell.angle_beta   90.00
_cell.angle_gamma   90.00
#
_symmetry.space_group_name_H-M   'P 1'
#
loop_
_entity.id
_entity.type
_entity.pdbx_description
1 polymer ?
#
loop_
_entity_poly.entity_id
_entity_poly.type
_entity_poly.pdbx_seq_one_letter_code
_entity_poly.pdbx_strand_id
1 'polypeptide(L)' 'FKHSNQTPHQQHRLLPPTPMEDKCPKPIRCKAAVCRAAGEPLAVEEVVVDPPKAHELRIKIVCTSLCHSDVTFWRMKV' A
#
# COMPACT_ATOMS: atom_id res chain seq x y z
N PHE A 1 -23.96 16.15 -60.96
CA PHE A 1 -24.21 17.12 -59.87
C PHE A 1 -25.22 16.51 -58.90
N LYS A 2 -24.90 16.52 -57.59
CA LYS A 2 -25.50 15.80 -56.43
C LYS A 2 -24.94 14.36 -56.25
N HIS A 3 -23.93 14.15 -55.41
CA HIS A 3 -23.90 14.04 -53.93
C HIS A 3 -24.11 12.59 -53.43
N SER A 4 -23.05 11.95 -52.94
CA SER A 4 -23.10 11.00 -51.82
C SER A 4 -21.69 10.77 -51.27
N ASN A 5 -21.25 11.70 -50.43
CA ASN A 5 -20.20 11.48 -49.44
C ASN A 5 -20.89 10.94 -48.18
N GLN A 6 -20.56 9.73 -47.73
CA GLN A 6 -20.42 9.38 -46.30
C GLN A 6 -20.14 7.88 -46.12
N THR A 7 -18.87 7.57 -45.90
CA THR A 7 -18.47 6.41 -45.09
C THR A 7 -18.86 6.69 -43.63
N PRO A 8 -19.45 5.74 -42.89
CA PRO A 8 -19.85 5.98 -41.51
C PRO A 8 -18.59 6.15 -40.66
N HIS A 9 -18.38 7.38 -40.18
CA HIS A 9 -17.44 7.66 -39.10
C HIS A 9 -17.88 6.85 -37.88
N GLN A 10 -17.14 5.78 -37.60
CA GLN A 10 -17.23 5.05 -36.35
C GLN A 10 -16.78 6.00 -35.25
N GLN A 11 -17.76 6.66 -34.63
CA GLN A 11 -17.58 7.59 -33.54
C GLN A 11 -17.20 6.77 -32.31
N HIS A 12 -15.89 6.53 -32.14
CA HIS A 12 -15.35 6.08 -30.86
C HIS A 12 -15.75 7.13 -29.82
N ARG A 13 -16.77 6.78 -29.03
CA ARG A 13 -17.24 7.52 -27.88
C ARG A 13 -16.04 7.69 -26.96
N LEU A 14 -15.38 8.84 -27.00
CA LEU A 14 -14.35 9.20 -26.04
C LEU A 14 -15.05 9.23 -24.69
N LEU A 15 -14.84 8.18 -23.90
CA LEU A 15 -15.17 8.18 -22.48
C LEU A 15 -14.45 9.40 -21.88
N PRO A 16 -15.10 10.22 -21.02
CA PRO A 16 -14.40 11.29 -20.33
C PRO A 16 -13.14 10.71 -19.65
N PRO A 17 -11.98 11.39 -19.72
CA PRO A 17 -10.80 10.94 -19.00
C PRO A 17 -11.20 10.85 -17.53
N THR A 18 -11.21 9.63 -16.99
CA THR A 18 -11.38 9.44 -15.55
C THR A 18 -10.33 10.31 -14.88
N PRO A 19 -10.70 11.13 -13.87
CA PRO A 19 -9.73 11.96 -13.17
C PRO A 19 -8.57 11.04 -12.78
N MET A 20 -7.37 11.39 -13.27
CA MET A 20 -6.16 10.61 -13.11
C MET A 20 -6.03 10.28 -11.63
N GLU A 21 -6.36 9.04 -11.25
CA GLU A 21 -6.15 8.57 -9.90
C GLU A 21 -4.66 8.75 -9.63
N ASP A 22 -4.35 9.61 -8.68
CA ASP A 22 -2.99 9.89 -8.23
C ASP A 22 -2.35 8.55 -7.84
N LYS A 23 -1.49 8.02 -8.72
CA LYS A 23 -0.81 6.73 -8.55
C LYS A 23 0.26 6.79 -7.47
N CYS A 24 0.36 7.89 -6.72
CA CYS A 24 1.20 7.97 -5.55
C CYS A 24 0.67 6.99 -4.48
N PRO A 25 1.50 6.02 -4.03
CA PRO A 25 1.09 5.14 -2.96
C PRO A 25 0.81 5.98 -1.69
N LYS A 26 -0.35 5.76 -1.08
CA LYS A 26 -0.77 6.47 0.13
C LYS A 26 -0.27 5.74 1.38
N PRO A 27 -0.08 6.45 2.51
CA PRO A 27 0.10 5.82 3.81
C PRO A 27 -1.08 4.89 4.13
N ILE A 28 -0.80 3.77 4.80
CA ILE A 28 -1.82 2.78 5.20
C ILE A 28 -1.91 2.67 6.71
N ARG A 29 -3.12 2.40 7.24
CA ARG A 29 -3.34 2.06 8.64
C ARG A 29 -3.42 0.54 8.79
N CYS A 30 -2.67 -0.04 9.71
CA CYS A 30 -2.72 -1.47 10.00
C CYS A 30 -2.43 -1.76 11.47
N LYS A 31 -2.75 -2.97 11.91
CA LYS A 31 -2.41 -3.43 13.27
C LYS A 31 -0.97 -3.94 13.31
N ALA A 32 -0.26 -3.62 14.38
CA ALA A 32 1.08 -4.14 14.66
C ALA A 32 1.22 -4.49 16.15
N ALA A 33 2.12 -5.44 16.45
CA ALA A 33 2.53 -5.75 17.82
C ALA A 33 3.72 -4.84 18.18
N VAL A 34 3.52 -3.91 19.12
CA VAL A 34 4.48 -2.86 19.46
C VAL A 34 5.02 -3.08 20.88
N CYS A 35 6.34 -3.05 21.01
CA CYS A 35 7.04 -3.04 22.30
C CYS A 35 7.36 -1.59 22.67
N ARG A 36 6.90 -1.10 23.82
CA ARG A 36 7.12 0.27 24.28
C ARG A 36 8.35 0.40 25.18
N ALA A 37 8.68 -0.63 25.95
CA ALA A 37 9.91 -0.73 26.71
C ALA A 37 10.41 -2.19 26.79
N ALA A 38 11.72 -2.37 27.01
CA ALA A 38 12.36 -3.68 27.03
C ALA A 38 11.70 -4.63 28.04
N GLY A 39 11.26 -5.79 27.55
CA GLY A 39 10.60 -6.84 28.34
C GLY A 39 9.14 -6.56 28.71
N GLU A 40 8.53 -5.45 28.29
CA GLU A 40 7.09 -5.23 28.46
C GLU A 40 6.26 -6.00 27.42
N PRO A 41 5.04 -6.45 27.76
CA PRO A 41 4.18 -7.15 26.81
C PRO A 41 3.98 -6.36 25.50
N LEU A 42 4.03 -7.06 24.37
CA LEU A 42 3.71 -6.49 23.06
C LEU A 42 2.23 -6.10 23.03
N ALA A 43 1.94 -4.81 22.78
CA ALA A 43 0.59 -4.32 22.61
C ALA A 43 0.17 -4.34 21.14
N VAL A 44 -1.06 -4.79 20.85
CA VAL A 44 -1.60 -4.72 19.48
C VAL A 44 -2.24 -3.36 19.27
N GLU A 45 -1.60 -2.53 18.46
CA GLU A 45 -1.98 -1.14 18.24
C GLU A 45 -2.13 -0.84 16.75
N GLU A 46 -2.85 0.24 16.42
CA GLU A 46 -2.92 0.77 15.05
C GLU A 46 -1.70 1.65 14.75
N VAL A 47 -1.03 1.37 13.64
CA VAL A 47 0.12 2.14 13.15
C VAL A 47 -0.12 2.63 11.72
N VAL A 48 0.55 3.71 11.35
CA VAL A 48 0.58 4.22 9.99
C VAL A 48 1.88 3.78 9.32
N VAL A 49 1.78 3.11 8.18
CA VAL A 49 2.92 2.69 7.37
C VAL A 49 2.98 3.58 6.13
N ASP A 50 4.07 4.31 6.00
CA ASP A 50 4.32 5.20 4.88
C ASP A 50 4.43 4.47 3.54
N PRO A 51 4.30 5.19 2.41
CA PRO A 51 4.63 4.62 1.11
C PRO A 51 6.12 4.26 1.02
N PRO A 52 6.47 3.22 0.25
CA PRO A 52 7.87 2.84 0.07
C PRO A 52 8.63 3.93 -0.71
N LYS A 53 9.86 4.21 -0.29
CA LYS A 53 10.81 5.07 -1.02
C LYS A 53 11.52 4.28 -2.14
N ALA A 54 12.43 4.94 -2.84
CA ALA A 54 13.27 4.27 -3.83
C ALA A 54 14.05 3.11 -3.18
N HIS A 55 14.01 1.93 -3.80
CA HIS A 55 14.62 0.68 -3.33
C HIS A 55 14.02 0.08 -2.04
N GLU A 56 12.81 0.50 -1.64
CA GLU A 56 12.06 -0.13 -0.55
C GLU A 56 10.86 -0.93 -1.09
N LEU A 57 10.45 -1.97 -0.36
CA LEU A 57 9.26 -2.75 -0.65
C LEU A 57 8.34 -2.74 0.56
N ARG A 58 7.05 -2.44 0.32
CA ARG A 58 5.99 -2.54 1.34
C ARG A 58 5.25 -3.87 1.17
N ILE A 59 5.41 -4.78 2.12
CA ILE A 59 4.87 -6.14 2.05
C ILE A 59 3.65 -6.27 2.95
N LYS A 60 2.58 -6.91 2.43
CA LYS A 60 1.44 -7.34 3.24
C LYS A 60 1.77 -8.69 3.87
N ILE A 61 1.94 -8.71 5.19
CA ILE A 61 2.17 -9.94 5.95
C ILE A 61 0.85 -10.72 6.04
N VAL A 62 0.85 -11.96 5.54
CA VAL A 62 -0.31 -12.88 5.64
C VAL A 62 -0.16 -13.80 6.85
N CYS A 63 1.05 -14.24 7.13
CA CYS A 63 1.44 -15.01 8.30
C CYS A 63 2.87 -14.65 8.72
N THR A 64 3.16 -14.76 10.01
CA THR A 64 4.48 -14.58 10.60
C THR A 64 4.60 -15.48 11.83
N SER A 65 5.82 -15.87 12.20
CA SER A 65 6.13 -16.67 13.38
C SER A 65 7.21 -15.98 14.21
N LEU A 66 7.35 -16.39 15.47
CA LEU A 66 8.43 -15.91 16.34
C LEU A 66 9.59 -16.90 16.35
N CYS A 67 10.80 -16.37 16.40
CA CYS A 67 12.02 -17.12 16.58
C CYS A 67 12.80 -16.63 17.81
N HIS A 68 13.89 -17.30 18.14
CA HIS A 68 14.68 -16.98 19.33
C HIS A 68 15.22 -15.54 19.32
N SER A 69 15.55 -14.98 18.15
CA SER A 69 16.02 -13.60 18.07
C SER A 69 14.93 -12.60 18.44
N ASP A 70 13.67 -12.85 18.09
CA ASP A 70 12.57 -11.94 18.45
C ASP A 70 12.44 -11.81 19.97
N VAL A 71 12.50 -12.94 20.69
CA VAL A 71 12.45 -12.96 22.16
C VAL A 71 13.70 -12.33 22.78
N THR A 72 14.87 -12.57 22.17
CA THR A 72 16.14 -12.01 22.64
C THR A 72 16.10 -10.48 22.53
N PHE A 73 15.75 -9.95 21.36
CA PHE A 73 15.64 -8.51 21.11
C PHE A 73 14.56 -7.85 21.96
N TRP A 74 13.41 -8.52 22.13
CA TRP A 74 12.33 -8.02 22.98
C TRP A 74 12.78 -7.73 24.42
N ARG A 75 13.73 -8.51 24.94
CA ARG A 75 14.23 -8.40 26.32
C ARG A 75 15.52 -7.59 26.47
N MET A 76 16.11 -7.07 25.39
CA MET A 76 17.36 -6.32 25.47
C MET A 76 17.16 -4.99 26.19
N LYS A 77 17.92 -4.78 27.27
CA LYS A 77 18.05 -3.49 27.96
C LYS A 77 19.31 -2.80 27.44
N VAL A 78 19.17 -1.57 26.95
CA VAL A 78 20.29 -0.69 26.57
C VAL A 78 20.88 -0.05 27.82
#